data_AF-A0A7V6NK69-F1
#
_entry.id   AF-A0A7V6NK69-F1
#
_cell.length_a   1.000
_cell.length_b   1.000
_cell.length_c   1.000
_cell.angle_alpha   90.00
_cell.angle_beta   90.00
_cell.angle_gamma   90.00
#
_symmetry.space_group_name_H-M   'P 1'
#
loop_
_entity.id
_entity.type
_entity.pdbx_description
1 polymer ?
#
loop_
_entity_poly.entity_id
_entity_poly.type
_entity_poly.pdbx_seq_one_letter_code
_entity_poly.pdbx_strand_id
1 'polypeptide(L)'
;MLIWGDLYPIFDYLEHIGEVRRGYFVDGLSGIQFARQDAVARLNQTITSSDQWWVLAKEDPAYPCQFSNAQVKAGSLILFRAGKPVISARKRKLALTILDKLSNTDLEHGLLFLLQSLYPLYPDEKIVPVPTLGCEYAR
;
A
#
# COMPACT_ATOMS: atom_id res chain seq x y z
N MET A 1 -11.69 -27.83 -10.27
CA MET A 1 -11.33 -26.40 -10.20
C MET A 1 -12.64 -25.64 -10.12
N LEU A 2 -12.89 -24.90 -9.03
CA LEU A 2 -14.12 -24.12 -8.88
C LEU A 2 -14.05 -22.89 -9.79
N ILE A 3 -15.13 -22.59 -10.50
CA ILE A 3 -15.26 -21.36 -11.29
C ILE A 3 -16.13 -20.35 -10.54
N TRP A 4 -16.10 -19.08 -10.95
CA TRP A 4 -16.86 -18.02 -10.28
C TRP A 4 -18.37 -18.30 -10.19
N GLY A 5 -18.94 -18.94 -11.22
CA GLY A 5 -20.34 -19.36 -11.22
C GLY A 5 -20.70 -20.35 -10.12
N ASP A 6 -19.74 -21.17 -9.66
CA ASP A 6 -19.94 -22.11 -8.55
C ASP A 6 -19.88 -21.40 -7.19
N LEU A 7 -19.10 -20.32 -7.10
CA LEU A 7 -18.86 -19.57 -5.85
C LEU A 7 -19.96 -18.55 -5.56
N TYR A 8 -20.55 -17.95 -6.60
CA TYR A 8 -21.54 -16.89 -6.43
C TYR A 8 -22.75 -17.32 -5.57
N PRO A 9 -23.40 -18.49 -5.80
CA PRO A 9 -24.50 -18.94 -4.95
C PRO A 9 -24.10 -19.13 -3.48
N ILE A 10 -22.85 -19.54 -3.24
CA ILE A 10 -22.31 -19.70 -1.89
C ILE A 10 -22.18 -18.34 -1.21
N PHE A 11 -21.62 -17.34 -1.90
CA PHE A 11 -21.49 -16.00 -1.34
C PHE A 11 -22.83 -15.28 -1.16
N ASP A 12 -23.80 -15.48 -2.04
CA ASP A 12 -25.16 -14.95 -1.88
C ASP A 12 -25.85 -15.55 -0.65
N TYR A 13 -25.71 -16.87 -0.44
CA TYR A 13 -26.18 -17.52 0.79
C TYR A 13 -25.48 -16.98 2.04
N LEU A 14 -24.14 -16.89 2.01
CA LEU A 14 -23.35 -16.38 3.15
C LEU A 14 -23.71 -14.93 3.50
N GLU A 15 -24.06 -14.11 2.51
CA GLU A 15 -24.53 -12.77 2.76
C GLU A 15 -25.94 -12.76 3.35
N HIS A 16 -26.83 -13.62 2.88
CA HIS A 16 -28.19 -13.74 3.41
C HIS A 16 -28.18 -14.08 4.91
N ILE A 17 -27.24 -14.91 5.36
CA ILE A 17 -27.06 -15.24 6.78
C ILE A 17 -26.14 -14.25 7.54
N GLY A 18 -25.61 -13.22 6.88
CA GLY A 18 -24.85 -12.14 7.50
C GLY A 18 -23.36 -12.41 7.74
N GLU A 19 -22.79 -13.48 7.18
CA GLU A 19 -21.36 -13.81 7.32
C GLU A 19 -20.47 -12.90 6.47
N VAL A 20 -20.94 -12.55 5.27
CA VAL A 20 -20.25 -11.65 4.33
C VAL A 20 -21.13 -10.48 3.91
N ARG A 21 -20.52 -9.47 3.31
CA ARG A 21 -21.19 -8.31 2.69
C ARG A 21 -20.73 -8.18 1.25
N ARG A 22 -21.68 -7.98 0.32
CA ARG A 22 -21.38 -7.60 -1.06
C ARG A 22 -21.06 -6.11 -1.15
N GLY A 23 -20.14 -5.71 -2.03
CA GLY A 23 -19.81 -4.31 -2.24
C GLY A 23 -18.63 -4.07 -3.18
N TYR A 24 -18.08 -2.86 -3.10
CA TYR A 24 -16.85 -2.44 -3.78
C TYR A 24 -15.89 -1.91 -2.72
N PHE A 25 -14.91 -2.73 -2.36
CA PHE A 25 -13.96 -2.45 -1.27
C PHE A 25 -12.59 -2.00 -1.78
N VAL A 26 -12.19 -2.51 -2.95
CA VAL A 26 -10.91 -2.19 -3.61
C VAL A 26 -11.19 -1.47 -4.92
N ASP A 27 -10.67 -0.25 -5.03
CA ASP A 27 -10.72 0.52 -6.27
C ASP A 27 -9.87 -0.13 -7.37
N GLY A 28 -10.39 -0.10 -8.60
CA GLY A 28 -9.79 -0.71 -9.79
C GLY A 28 -9.87 -2.24 -9.88
N LEU A 29 -10.38 -2.94 -8.84
CA LEU A 29 -10.75 -4.35 -8.94
C LEU A 29 -12.19 -4.50 -9.43
N SER A 30 -12.36 -5.05 -10.64
CA SER A 30 -13.68 -5.22 -11.27
C SER A 30 -14.48 -6.38 -10.69
N GLY A 31 -15.79 -6.37 -10.96
CA GLY A 31 -16.72 -7.40 -10.48
C GLY A 31 -17.27 -7.13 -9.08
N ILE A 32 -18.23 -7.96 -8.66
CA ILE A 32 -18.78 -7.89 -7.31
C ILE A 32 -17.77 -8.44 -6.31
N GLN A 33 -17.56 -7.72 -5.21
CA GLN A 33 -16.61 -8.12 -4.17
C GLN A 33 -17.38 -8.53 -2.91
N PHE A 34 -16.85 -9.52 -2.20
CA PHE A 34 -17.39 -9.97 -0.91
C PHE A 34 -16.31 -9.88 0.16
N ALA A 35 -16.68 -9.40 1.34
CA ALA A 35 -15.81 -9.34 2.49
C ALA A 35 -16.55 -9.83 3.74
N ARG A 36 -15.84 -10.46 4.68
CA ARG A 36 -16.42 -10.80 5.99
C ARG A 36 -16.89 -9.54 6.71
N GLN A 37 -17.95 -9.65 7.49
CA GLN A 37 -18.55 -8.50 8.17
C GLN A 37 -17.54 -7.78 9.10
N ASP A 38 -16.67 -8.52 9.77
CA ASP A 38 -15.61 -7.96 10.62
C ASP A 38 -14.53 -7.22 9.81
N ALA A 39 -14.19 -7.70 8.61
CA ALA A 39 -13.27 -7.02 7.70
C ALA A 39 -13.84 -5.68 7.23
N VAL A 40 -15.13 -5.61 6.90
CA VAL A 40 -15.81 -4.36 6.53
C VAL A 40 -15.81 -3.37 7.70
N ALA A 41 -16.10 -3.84 8.91
CA ALA A 41 -16.07 -2.99 10.10
C ALA A 41 -14.67 -2.39 10.34
N ARG A 42 -13.61 -3.20 10.22
CA ARG A 42 -12.22 -2.73 10.32
C ARG A 42 -11.87 -1.72 9.23
N LEU A 43 -12.28 -1.97 7.98
CA LEU A 43 -12.02 -1.05 6.87
C LEU A 43 -12.63 0.33 7.14
N ASN A 44 -13.87 0.38 7.63
CA ASN A 44 -14.55 1.63 7.97
C ASN A 44 -13.88 2.39 9.12
N GLN A 45 -13.27 1.68 10.09
CA GLN A 45 -12.49 2.31 11.16
C GLN A 45 -11.21 2.94 10.63
N THR A 46 -10.50 2.26 9.72
CA THR A 46 -9.23 2.73 9.16
C THR A 46 -9.35 4.04 8.38
N ILE A 47 -10.51 4.31 7.74
CA ILE A 47 -10.77 5.59 7.05
C ILE A 47 -10.60 6.80 7.98
N THR A 48 -10.75 6.62 9.30
CA THR A 48 -10.67 7.70 10.29
C THR A 48 -9.22 7.98 10.75
N SER A 49 -8.28 7.06 10.55
CA SER A 49 -6.91 7.15 11.07
C SER A 49 -5.94 7.71 10.03
N SER A 50 -5.89 9.04 9.88
CA SER A 50 -5.16 9.73 8.81
C SER A 50 -3.64 9.82 8.97
N ASP A 51 -3.02 9.11 9.91
CA ASP A 51 -1.58 9.25 10.19
C ASP A 51 -0.84 7.92 10.36
N GLN A 52 -1.43 6.83 9.89
CA GLN A 52 -0.79 5.52 9.94
C GLN A 52 0.30 5.38 8.87
N TRP A 53 1.46 4.85 9.28
CA TRP A 53 2.61 4.55 8.43
C TRP A 53 2.80 3.04 8.28
N TRP A 54 3.18 2.59 7.08
CA TRP A 54 3.51 1.20 6.81
C TRP A 54 4.35 1.06 5.54
N VAL A 55 5.13 -0.01 5.44
CA VAL A 55 5.99 -0.32 4.29
C VAL A 55 5.54 -1.63 3.68
N LEU A 56 5.49 -1.71 2.36
CA LEU A 56 5.17 -2.94 1.64
C LEU A 56 6.07 -3.12 0.43
N ALA A 57 6.45 -4.37 0.15
CA ALA A 57 7.12 -4.72 -1.09
C ALA A 57 6.14 -4.72 -2.26
N LYS A 58 6.59 -4.30 -3.45
CA LYS A 58 5.75 -4.39 -4.66
C LYS A 58 5.43 -5.83 -5.06
N GLU A 59 6.27 -6.78 -4.63
CA GLU A 59 6.06 -8.20 -4.89
C GLU A 59 5.10 -8.85 -3.88
N ASP A 60 4.65 -8.10 -2.87
CA ASP A 60 3.66 -8.59 -1.92
C ASP A 60 2.28 -8.67 -2.61
N PRO A 61 1.56 -9.81 -2.53
CA PRO A 61 0.25 -9.95 -3.15
C PRO A 61 -0.80 -8.98 -2.58
N ALA A 62 -0.57 -8.40 -1.39
CA ALA A 62 -1.41 -7.37 -0.80
C ALA A 62 -1.07 -5.94 -1.30
N TYR A 63 -0.16 -5.79 -2.27
CA TYR A 63 0.25 -4.48 -2.77
C TYR A 63 -0.93 -3.72 -3.41
N PRO A 64 -1.42 -2.63 -2.81
CA PRO A 64 -2.70 -2.03 -3.22
C PRO A 64 -2.65 -1.41 -4.62
N CYS A 65 -1.51 -0.87 -5.03
CA CYS A 65 -1.38 -0.23 -6.34
C CYS A 65 -1.30 -1.23 -7.51
N GLN A 66 -1.39 -2.55 -7.26
CA GLN A 66 -1.60 -3.51 -8.34
C GLN A 66 -3.05 -3.52 -8.84
N PHE A 67 -3.98 -3.03 -8.03
CA PHE A 67 -5.40 -2.93 -8.36
C PHE A 67 -5.79 -1.52 -8.80
N SER A 68 -5.11 -0.49 -8.28
CA SER A 68 -5.36 0.91 -8.64
C SER A 68 -4.63 1.30 -9.93
N ASN A 69 -5.19 2.27 -10.65
CA ASN A 69 -4.53 2.92 -11.79
C ASN A 69 -3.34 3.82 -11.39
N ALA A 70 -3.07 3.97 -10.08
CA ALA A 70 -1.97 4.78 -9.57
C ALA A 70 -0.60 4.15 -9.91
N GLN A 71 0.07 4.67 -10.95
CA GLN A 71 1.42 4.24 -11.31
C GLN A 71 2.45 4.80 -10.32
N VAL A 72 2.82 3.98 -9.33
CA VAL A 72 3.95 4.28 -8.45
C VAL A 72 5.26 4.01 -9.19
N LYS A 73 6.05 5.07 -9.45
CA LYS A 73 7.37 5.00 -10.10
C LYS A 73 8.37 4.13 -9.31
N ALA A 74 9.54 3.88 -9.93
CA ALA A 74 10.50 2.84 -9.59
C ALA A 74 10.87 2.71 -8.09
N GLY A 75 11.08 1.46 -7.66
CA GLY A 75 11.33 1.04 -6.27
C GLY A 75 10.67 -0.31 -6.03
N SER A 76 11.26 -1.15 -5.20
CA SER A 76 10.73 -2.47 -4.82
C SER A 76 9.99 -2.44 -3.49
N LEU A 77 10.15 -1.36 -2.71
CA LEU A 77 9.52 -1.13 -1.43
C LEU A 77 8.82 0.22 -1.48
N ILE A 78 7.59 0.29 -0.98
CA ILE A 78 6.78 1.50 -0.96
C ILE A 78 6.41 1.80 0.49
N LEU A 79 6.70 3.03 0.93
CA LEU A 79 6.24 3.58 2.18
C LEU A 79 4.90 4.28 1.95
N PHE A 80 3.93 3.98 2.80
CA PHE A 80 2.61 4.56 2.78
C PHE A 80 2.38 5.40 4.03
N ARG A 81 1.64 6.51 3.85
CA ARG A 81 1.06 7.31 4.92
C ARG A 81 -0.42 7.51 4.64
N ALA A 82 -1.27 7.23 5.62
CA ALA A 82 -2.72 7.42 5.50
C ALA A 82 -3.32 6.73 4.25
N GLY A 83 -2.77 5.57 3.88
CA GLY A 83 -3.16 4.81 2.68
C GLY A 83 -2.61 5.33 1.35
N LYS A 84 -1.85 6.43 1.34
CA LYS A 84 -1.22 6.97 0.11
C LYS A 84 0.27 6.62 0.04
N PRO A 85 0.79 6.22 -1.13
CA PRO A 85 2.22 5.99 -1.31
C PRO A 85 2.97 7.32 -1.29
N VAL A 86 3.98 7.44 -0.43
CA VAL A 86 4.71 8.70 -0.21
C VAL A 86 6.20 8.63 -0.55
N ILE A 87 6.83 7.46 -0.39
CA ILE A 87 8.25 7.24 -0.74
C ILE A 87 8.38 5.85 -1.39
N SER A 88 9.14 5.73 -2.47
CA SER A 88 9.61 4.44 -2.98
C SER A 88 11.10 4.24 -2.71
N ALA A 89 11.48 3.00 -2.41
CA ALA A 89 12.85 2.59 -2.13
C ALA A 89 13.21 1.32 -2.93
N ARG A 90 14.47 1.23 -3.39
CA ARG A 90 15.01 -0.05 -3.90
C ARG A 90 15.57 -0.89 -2.74
N LYS A 91 15.45 -2.22 -2.81
CA LYS A 91 16.01 -3.14 -1.80
C LYS A 91 17.52 -2.96 -1.62
N ARG A 92 18.28 -2.88 -2.72
CA ARG A 92 19.73 -2.64 -2.70
C ARG A 92 20.07 -1.16 -2.76
N LYS A 93 21.07 -0.76 -1.97
CA LYS A 93 21.55 0.63 -1.81
C LYS A 93 20.46 1.62 -1.34
N LEU A 94 19.30 1.11 -0.92
CA LEU A 94 18.12 1.87 -0.46
C LEU A 94 17.92 3.18 -1.23
N ALA A 95 17.87 3.05 -2.56
CA ALA A 95 17.72 4.20 -3.46
C ALA A 95 16.32 4.81 -3.30
N LEU A 96 16.20 6.01 -2.75
CA LEU A 96 14.91 6.62 -2.37
C LEU A 96 14.38 7.60 -3.41
N THR A 97 13.07 7.56 -3.68
CA THR A 97 12.33 8.54 -4.50
C THR A 97 11.11 9.03 -3.74
N ILE A 98 10.95 10.34 -3.60
CA ILE A 98 9.77 10.95 -2.99
C ILE A 98 8.64 11.00 -4.02
N LEU A 99 7.46 10.51 -3.65
CA LEU A 99 6.31 10.35 -4.54
C LEU A 99 5.24 11.43 -4.34
N ASP A 100 5.17 12.01 -3.14
CA ASP A 100 4.21 13.05 -2.78
C ASP A 100 4.90 14.18 -2.01
N LYS A 101 4.29 15.36 -1.97
CA LYS A 101 4.84 16.52 -1.25
C LYS A 101 4.73 16.28 0.26
N LEU A 102 5.85 15.97 0.90
CA LEU A 102 5.94 15.79 2.34
C LEU A 102 6.48 17.05 3.03
N SER A 103 5.98 17.32 4.25
CA SER A 103 6.63 18.28 5.14
C SER A 103 7.97 17.71 5.63
N ASN A 104 8.89 18.57 6.11
CA ASN A 104 10.17 18.11 6.64
C ASN A 104 10.00 17.12 7.80
N THR A 105 9.02 17.35 8.68
CA THR A 105 8.73 16.46 9.80
C THR A 105 8.18 15.11 9.35
N ASP A 106 7.30 15.09 8.34
CA ASP A 106 6.77 13.84 7.81
C ASP A 106 7.83 13.06 7.04
N LEU A 107 8.71 13.76 6.33
CA LEU A 107 9.84 13.14 5.65
C LEU A 107 10.78 12.47 6.65
N GLU A 108 11.14 13.16 7.73
CA GLU A 108 12.00 12.61 8.78
C GLU A 108 11.36 11.37 9.44
N HIS A 109 10.10 11.46 9.85
CA HIS A 109 9.37 10.32 10.42
C HIS A 109 9.27 9.16 9.44
N GLY A 110 8.94 9.43 8.18
CA GLY A 110 8.82 8.41 7.15
C GLY A 110 10.14 7.69 6.88
N LEU A 111 11.25 8.43 6.85
CA LEU A 111 12.59 7.86 6.70
C LEU A 111 12.99 7.00 7.90
N LEU A 112 12.77 7.49 9.13
CA LEU A 112 13.03 6.71 10.34
C LEU A 112 12.21 5.41 10.36
N PHE A 113 10.92 5.49 10.02
CA PHE A 113 10.04 4.31 9.94
C PHE A 113 10.53 3.30 8.90
N LEU A 114 10.92 3.78 7.71
CA LEU A 114 11.47 2.95 6.65
C LEU A 114 12.74 2.24 7.12
N LEU A 115 13.65 2.94 7.79
CA LEU A 115 14.89 2.36 8.30
C LEU A 115 14.64 1.32 9.39
N GLN A 116 13.76 1.61 10.33
CA GLN A 116 13.35 0.66 11.37
C GLN A 116 12.73 -0.61 10.77
N SER A 117 11.98 -0.47 9.68
CA SER A 117 11.35 -1.59 8.97
C SER A 117 12.35 -2.43 8.18
N LEU A 118 13.40 -1.81 7.63
CA LEU A 118 14.34 -2.47 6.71
C LEU A 118 15.63 -2.95 7.37
N TYR A 119 16.08 -2.32 8.45
CA TYR A 119 17.33 -2.69 9.13
C TYR A 119 17.37 -4.17 9.57
N PRO A 120 16.28 -4.79 10.07
CA PRO A 120 16.28 -6.22 10.39
C PRO A 120 16.45 -7.12 9.16
N LEU A 121 16.07 -6.64 7.97
CA LEU A 121 16.09 -7.40 6.72
C LEU A 121 17.38 -7.17 5.91
N TYR A 122 17.99 -5.99 6.06
CA TYR A 122 19.15 -5.54 5.28
C TYR A 122 20.12 -4.72 6.15
N PRO A 123 20.77 -5.31 7.16
CA PRO A 123 21.57 -4.57 8.14
C PRO A 123 22.80 -3.86 7.55
N ASP A 124 23.37 -4.38 6.46
CA ASP A 124 24.63 -3.88 5.87
C ASP A 124 24.43 -2.99 4.63
N GLU A 125 23.18 -2.74 4.21
CA GLU A 125 22.89 -1.95 3.01
C GLU A 125 22.97 -0.44 3.28
N LYS A 126 23.77 0.27 2.49
CA LYS A 126 23.91 1.72 2.60
C LYS A 126 22.71 2.44 1.99
N ILE A 127 22.29 3.53 2.61
CA ILE A 127 21.23 4.39 2.08
C ILE A 127 21.79 5.36 1.06
N VAL A 128 21.21 5.39 -0.14
CA VAL A 128 21.59 6.31 -1.20
C VAL A 128 20.36 7.15 -1.58
N PRO A 129 20.30 8.45 -1.24
CA PRO A 129 19.24 9.32 -1.73
C PRO A 129 19.35 9.42 -3.26
N VAL A 130 18.24 9.20 -3.99
CA VAL A 130 18.20 9.44 -5.44
C VAL A 130 17.56 10.80 -5.66
N PRO A 131 18.22 11.74 -6.36
CA PRO A 131 17.59 12.99 -6.72
C PRO A 131 16.39 12.70 -7.64
N THR A 132 15.21 13.16 -7.27
CA THR A 132 14.04 13.17 -8.16
C THR A 132 14.32 14.13 -9.33
N LEU A 133 14.26 13.62 -10.57
CA LEU A 133 14.27 14.43 -11.80
C LEU A 133 13.18 15.50 -11.68
N GLY A 134 13.57 16.72 -11.32
CA GLY A 134 12.66 17.82 -10.98
C GLY A 134 13.30 18.95 -10.18
N CYS A 135 14.44 18.72 -9.52
CA CYS A 135 15.29 19.81 -9.05
C CYS A 135 16.43 20.02 -10.05
N GLU A 136 16.16 20.83 -11.09
CA GLU A 136 17.24 21.57 -11.73
C GLU A 136 17.92 22.40 -10.65
N TYR A 137 19.20 22.12 -10.41
CA TYR A 137 20.06 22.99 -9.63
C TYR A 137 20.09 24.35 -10.34
N ALA A 138 19.32 25.30 -9.84
CA ALA A 138 19.55 26.71 -10.11
C ALA A 138 20.78 27.14 -9.30
N ARG A 139 21.94 27.04 -9.97
CA ARG A 139 23.27 27.61 -9.68
C ARG A 139 24.08 27.01 -8.54
#